data_AF-A0A2T0B4R9-F1
#
_entry.id   AF-A0A2T0B4R9-F1
#
_cell.length_a   1.000
_cell.length_b   1.000
_cell.length_c   1.000
_cell.angle_alpha   90.00
_cell.angle_beta   90.00
_cell.angle_gamma   90.00
#
_symmetry.space_group_name_H-M   'P 1'
#
loop_
_entity.id
_entity.type
_entity.pdbx_description
1 polymer ?
#
loop_
_entity_poly.entity_id
_entity_poly.type
_entity_poly.pdbx_seq_one_letter_code
_entity_poly.pdbx_strand_id
1 'polypeptide(L)'
;MLEVKVRNFRRGKKNSKINRKKIVRIISVLILTICILRMLWVDAATAGYSNKVIYTGMNSVENAKVKDVTDFIKSDPEIAFKYAKYEHSIGQYEEASKVYRTVIINSLSDKPLKIMAEAYLALSQYRHALEPVETKKYLKYSKSKADQYKNAGYVFLDTVKYTTTGDYINAGEETCYHESSSVHLDKDGFPMVKYDSDSGGDGYFYYNPVTIAQFSLTQFGKYKKGTVTRNKFINSVDKLLSLQDSSGAMRLNFKFKHYINEHAYEPGWVSSLAQGQAISVFVRAYQVAGDKKYLDAANRAYEFMCIPVNEGGTKDTTKELDGNSNVFFQEYITNPKSYTLNGFIYTILGIYDLSQTEDSIYSKGANKMFSDCNNTLLKIIYKYDLGHMTAYDATYLMKKNQYPNINVEYHKTHIELVDAMYSITKNPVYKYYNLRWKSYVLN
;
A
#
# COMPACT_ATOMS: atom_id res chain seq x y z
N MET A 1 -38.78 -19.64 66.28
CA MET A 1 -38.94 -21.11 66.30
C MET A 1 -38.20 -21.64 65.08
N LEU A 2 -37.22 -22.54 65.14
CA LEU A 2 -36.66 -23.39 66.18
C LEU A 2 -35.23 -23.77 65.73
N GLU A 3 -34.35 -24.02 66.72
CA GLU A 3 -32.93 -24.40 66.66
C GLU A 3 -32.62 -25.63 65.78
N VAL A 4 -31.37 -25.94 65.38
CA VAL A 4 -30.37 -26.73 66.17
C VAL A 4 -28.98 -26.65 65.48
N LYS A 5 -27.98 -25.97 66.09
CA LYS A 5 -26.69 -26.47 66.67
C LYS A 5 -26.12 -27.78 66.05
N VAL A 6 -24.82 -27.92 65.77
CA VAL A 6 -23.79 -28.28 66.76
C VAL A 6 -22.37 -28.35 66.13
N ARG A 7 -21.43 -27.67 66.81
CA ARG A 7 -19.98 -27.91 67.08
C ARG A 7 -18.92 -28.07 65.99
N ASN A 8 -17.97 -27.14 66.07
CA ASN A 8 -16.52 -27.33 65.92
C ASN A 8 -15.94 -28.34 66.92
N PHE A 9 -15.05 -29.22 66.48
CA PHE A 9 -13.99 -29.82 67.30
C PHE A 9 -12.68 -30.00 66.51
N ARG A 10 -11.58 -29.53 67.10
CA ARG A 10 -10.19 -29.47 66.59
C ARG A 10 -9.52 -30.85 66.50
N ARG A 11 -8.62 -31.03 65.52
CA ARG A 11 -7.33 -31.79 65.57
C ARG A 11 -6.64 -31.66 64.21
N GLY A 12 -5.35 -31.37 64.01
CA GLY A 12 -4.22 -31.02 64.87
C GLY A 12 -3.14 -30.35 64.00
N LYS A 13 -2.19 -29.65 64.65
CA LYS A 13 -1.03 -29.02 64.00
C LYS A 13 -0.19 -30.05 63.23
N LYS A 14 0.14 -29.77 61.97
CA LYS A 14 1.44 -30.14 61.37
C LYS A 14 1.97 -28.96 60.55
N ASN A 15 3.01 -28.33 61.09
CA ASN A 15 3.89 -27.42 60.37
C ASN A 15 4.52 -28.18 59.18
N SER A 16 4.08 -27.92 57.95
CA SER A 16 4.93 -28.11 56.78
C SER A 16 5.50 -26.74 56.42
N LYS A 17 6.77 -26.50 56.78
CA LYS A 17 7.53 -25.38 56.21
C LYS A 17 7.63 -25.65 54.71
N ILE A 18 6.75 -25.02 53.94
CA ILE A 18 6.82 -25.00 52.49
C ILE A 18 8.15 -24.34 52.13
N ASN A 19 9.10 -25.15 51.65
CA ASN A 19 10.40 -24.67 51.24
C ASN A 19 10.24 -23.87 49.94
N ARG A 20 10.07 -22.54 50.08
CA ARG A 20 9.91 -21.61 48.95
C ARG A 20 11.01 -21.78 47.89
N LYS A 21 12.25 -22.15 48.27
CA LYS A 21 13.32 -22.44 47.31
C LYS A 21 13.06 -23.71 46.47
N LYS A 22 12.38 -24.72 47.05
CA LYS A 22 12.00 -25.95 46.34
C LYS A 22 10.82 -25.69 45.38
N ILE A 23 9.86 -24.85 45.77
CA ILE A 23 8.77 -24.39 44.89
C ILE A 23 9.31 -23.51 43.76
N VAL A 24 10.18 -22.55 44.05
CA VAL A 24 10.81 -21.70 43.01
C VAL A 24 11.62 -22.55 42.05
N ARG A 25 12.39 -23.56 42.53
CA ARG A 25 13.08 -24.51 41.63
C ARG A 25 12.11 -25.32 40.77
N ILE A 26 11.00 -25.80 41.32
CA ILE A 26 10.00 -26.56 40.56
C ILE A 26 9.34 -25.65 39.50
N ILE A 27 9.01 -24.41 39.85
CA ILE A 27 8.44 -23.43 38.91
C ILE A 27 9.46 -23.03 37.83
N SER A 28 10.73 -22.81 38.19
CA SER A 28 11.80 -22.51 37.23
C SER A 28 12.07 -23.68 36.28
N VAL A 29 12.06 -24.92 36.79
CA VAL A 29 12.17 -26.12 35.94
C VAL A 29 10.94 -26.26 35.05
N LEU A 30 9.73 -25.99 35.56
CA LEU A 30 8.50 -26.02 34.75
C LEU A 30 8.55 -24.96 33.63
N ILE A 31 8.99 -23.74 33.93
CA ILE A 31 9.16 -22.66 32.94
C ILE A 31 10.23 -23.02 31.92
N LEU A 32 11.36 -23.59 32.34
CA LEU A 32 12.42 -24.03 31.43
C LEU A 32 11.94 -25.16 30.52
N THR A 33 11.20 -26.13 31.06
CA THR A 33 10.59 -27.22 30.28
C THR A 33 9.53 -26.70 29.33
N ILE A 34 8.72 -25.70 29.73
CA ILE A 34 7.75 -25.03 28.84
C ILE A 34 8.48 -24.24 27.74
N CYS A 35 9.59 -23.55 28.04
CA CYS A 35 10.38 -22.84 27.04
C CYS A 35 11.08 -23.80 26.06
N ILE A 36 11.60 -24.93 26.54
CA ILE A 36 12.20 -25.99 25.71
C ILE A 36 11.12 -26.66 24.86
N LEU A 37 9.95 -26.98 25.41
CA LEU A 37 8.81 -27.49 24.65
C LEU A 37 8.31 -26.48 23.61
N ARG A 38 8.36 -25.17 23.91
CA ARG A 38 8.00 -24.09 22.97
C ARG A 38 9.05 -23.90 21.87
N MET A 39 10.34 -24.06 22.18
CA MET A 39 11.41 -24.10 21.16
C MET A 39 11.28 -25.34 20.28
N LEU A 40 11.04 -26.52 20.86
CA LEU A 40 10.78 -27.75 20.10
C LEU A 40 9.48 -27.67 19.28
N TRP A 41 8.48 -26.91 19.72
CA TRP A 41 7.26 -26.63 18.93
C TRP A 41 7.50 -25.61 17.83
N VAL A 42 8.37 -24.61 18.03
CA VAL A 42 8.80 -23.67 16.97
C VAL A 42 9.68 -24.39 15.94
N ASP A 43 10.53 -25.32 16.37
CA ASP A 43 11.35 -26.16 15.49
C ASP A 43 10.49 -27.22 14.77
N ALA A 44 9.48 -27.79 15.42
CA ALA A 44 8.51 -28.69 14.78
C ALA A 44 7.51 -27.94 13.89
N ALA A 45 7.16 -26.69 14.18
CA ALA A 45 6.32 -25.85 13.33
C ALA A 45 7.10 -25.29 12.13
N THR A 46 8.40 -25.03 12.26
CA THR A 46 9.26 -24.67 11.13
C THR A 46 9.62 -25.89 10.27
N ALA A 47 9.73 -27.09 10.84
CA ALA A 47 9.88 -28.35 10.08
C ALA A 47 8.55 -28.83 9.44
N GLY A 48 7.40 -28.55 10.07
CA GLY A 48 6.06 -28.96 9.64
C GLY A 48 5.34 -27.98 8.71
N TYR A 49 5.87 -26.78 8.51
CA TYR A 49 5.39 -25.81 7.50
C TYR A 49 6.38 -25.63 6.35
N SER A 50 7.04 -26.72 5.93
CA SER A 50 7.44 -26.81 4.52
C SER A 50 6.18 -27.13 3.70
N ASN A 51 5.34 -26.12 3.47
CA ASN A 51 4.45 -26.15 2.32
C ASN A 51 5.37 -26.14 1.10
N LYS A 52 5.83 -27.32 0.69
CA LYS A 52 6.28 -27.58 -0.68
C LYS A 52 5.16 -27.05 -1.56
N VAL A 53 5.36 -25.88 -2.13
CA VAL A 53 4.65 -25.48 -3.34
C VAL A 53 5.09 -26.51 -4.37
N ILE A 54 4.30 -27.57 -4.51
CA ILE A 54 4.48 -28.55 -5.57
C ILE A 54 4.12 -27.79 -6.84
N TYR A 55 5.15 -27.25 -7.50
CA TYR A 55 5.03 -26.86 -8.90
C TYR A 55 4.74 -28.16 -9.65
N THR A 56 3.48 -28.38 -10.01
CA THR A 56 3.04 -29.49 -10.86
C THR A 56 3.72 -29.32 -12.22
N GLY A 57 4.91 -29.89 -12.34
CA GLY A 57 5.86 -29.73 -13.45
C GLY A 57 7.32 -30.08 -13.10
N MET A 58 7.69 -30.24 -11.81
CA MET A 58 9.09 -30.45 -11.40
C MET A 58 9.66 -31.87 -11.54
N ASN A 59 8.86 -32.91 -11.81
CA ASN A 59 9.36 -34.28 -11.91
C ASN A 59 10.37 -34.48 -13.07
N SER A 60 10.42 -33.57 -14.04
CA SER A 60 11.40 -33.60 -15.14
C SER A 60 12.74 -32.94 -14.81
N VAL A 61 12.84 -32.16 -13.72
CA VAL A 61 14.06 -31.38 -13.40
C VAL A 61 14.92 -32.07 -12.34
N GLU A 62 14.33 -32.82 -11.39
CA GLU A 62 15.09 -33.54 -10.34
C GLU A 62 16.00 -34.66 -10.89
N ASN A 63 15.72 -35.21 -12.07
CA ASN A 63 16.50 -36.29 -12.68
C ASN A 63 17.74 -35.82 -13.46
N ALA A 64 17.96 -34.51 -13.52
CA ALA A 64 19.01 -33.95 -14.34
C ALA A 64 20.23 -33.64 -13.44
N LYS A 65 21.13 -34.62 -13.28
CA LYS A 65 22.55 -34.32 -12.97
C LYS A 65 23.14 -33.61 -14.20
N VAL A 66 22.77 -32.34 -14.43
CA VAL A 66 23.16 -31.60 -15.62
C VAL A 66 24.60 -31.16 -15.46
N LYS A 67 25.50 -31.85 -16.18
CA LYS A 67 26.91 -31.47 -16.37
C LYS A 67 27.07 -30.18 -17.19
N ASP A 68 25.97 -29.51 -17.55
CA ASP A 68 25.91 -28.34 -18.43
C ASP A 68 24.67 -27.46 -18.18
N VAL A 69 24.51 -26.97 -16.94
CA VAL A 69 23.41 -26.09 -16.54
C VAL A 69 23.31 -24.83 -17.43
N THR A 70 24.45 -24.38 -17.96
CA THR A 70 24.58 -23.18 -18.79
C THR A 70 23.88 -23.28 -20.15
N ASP A 71 23.97 -24.43 -20.83
CA ASP A 71 23.38 -24.60 -22.16
C ASP A 71 21.87 -24.86 -22.09
N PHE A 72 21.42 -25.53 -21.03
CA PHE A 72 19.99 -25.69 -20.72
C PHE A 72 19.30 -24.35 -20.39
N ILE A 73 19.96 -23.48 -19.63
CA ILE A 73 19.44 -22.13 -19.31
C ILE A 73 19.26 -21.28 -20.59
N LYS A 74 20.08 -21.51 -21.62
CA LYS A 74 20.03 -20.74 -22.87
C LYS A 74 18.91 -21.20 -23.82
N SER A 75 18.56 -22.49 -23.83
CA SER A 75 17.58 -23.04 -24.77
C SER A 75 16.12 -22.81 -24.38
N ASP A 76 15.80 -22.70 -23.09
CA ASP A 76 14.44 -22.44 -22.60
C ASP A 76 14.45 -21.43 -21.45
N PRO A 77 14.28 -20.13 -21.74
CA PRO A 77 14.32 -19.10 -20.71
C PRO A 77 13.15 -19.15 -19.72
N GLU A 78 12.00 -19.75 -20.08
CA GLU A 78 10.88 -19.89 -19.15
C GLU A 78 11.18 -20.92 -18.08
N ILE A 79 11.76 -22.07 -18.47
CA ILE A 79 12.19 -23.09 -17.51
C ILE A 79 13.34 -22.55 -16.65
N ALA A 80 14.30 -21.85 -17.26
CA ALA A 80 15.37 -21.19 -16.52
C ALA A 80 14.83 -20.21 -15.46
N PHE A 81 13.82 -19.41 -15.81
CA PHE A 81 13.18 -18.50 -14.86
C PHE A 81 12.47 -19.24 -13.72
N LYS A 82 11.78 -20.36 -14.00
CA LYS A 82 11.17 -21.21 -12.95
C LYS A 82 12.22 -21.80 -12.02
N TYR A 83 13.34 -22.28 -12.56
CA TYR A 83 14.48 -22.76 -11.79
C TYR A 83 15.07 -21.66 -10.89
N ALA A 84 15.31 -20.47 -11.43
CA ALA A 84 15.82 -19.33 -10.66
C ALA A 84 14.89 -18.96 -9.49
N LYS A 85 13.56 -18.99 -9.71
CA LYS A 85 12.58 -18.78 -8.64
C LYS A 85 12.64 -19.84 -7.54
N TYR A 86 12.88 -21.09 -7.92
CA TYR A 86 13.09 -22.17 -6.94
C TYR A 86 14.34 -21.90 -6.10
N GLU A 87 15.48 -21.65 -6.73
CA GLU A 87 16.74 -21.30 -6.06
C GLU A 87 16.56 -20.10 -5.11
N HIS A 88 15.89 -19.04 -5.57
CA HIS A 88 15.55 -17.88 -4.74
C HIS A 88 14.74 -18.30 -3.50
N SER A 89 13.70 -19.13 -3.67
CA SER A 89 12.81 -19.55 -2.58
C SER A 89 13.50 -20.36 -1.48
N ILE A 90 14.61 -21.03 -1.80
CA ILE A 90 15.44 -21.79 -0.85
C ILE A 90 16.67 -21.01 -0.36
N GLY A 91 16.74 -19.70 -0.66
CA GLY A 91 17.79 -18.80 -0.20
C GLY A 91 19.07 -18.80 -1.04
N GLN A 92 19.08 -19.45 -2.20
CA GLN A 92 20.22 -19.47 -3.13
C GLN A 92 20.20 -18.24 -4.06
N TYR A 93 20.28 -17.05 -3.45
CA TYR A 93 20.14 -15.77 -4.14
C TYR A 93 21.23 -15.51 -5.19
N GLU A 94 22.47 -15.91 -4.90
CA GLU A 94 23.58 -15.79 -5.86
C GLU A 94 23.31 -16.57 -7.14
N GLU A 95 22.86 -17.81 -7.02
CA GLU A 95 22.59 -18.67 -8.16
C GLU A 95 21.36 -18.19 -8.93
N ALA A 96 20.27 -17.89 -8.22
CA ALA A 96 19.09 -17.27 -8.80
C ALA A 96 19.43 -15.99 -9.57
N SER A 97 20.29 -15.12 -9.02
CA SER A 97 20.72 -13.88 -9.66
C SER A 97 21.46 -14.10 -10.97
N LYS A 98 22.32 -15.12 -11.06
CA LYS A 98 23.01 -15.47 -12.32
C LYS A 98 21.99 -15.88 -13.37
N VAL A 99 21.07 -16.77 -13.01
CA VAL A 99 20.05 -17.28 -13.94
C VAL A 99 19.12 -16.16 -14.40
N TYR A 100 18.67 -15.26 -13.50
CA TYR A 100 17.88 -14.10 -13.89
C TYR A 100 18.60 -13.20 -14.89
N ARG A 101 19.90 -12.92 -14.69
CA ARG A 101 20.69 -12.15 -15.67
C ARG A 101 20.75 -12.84 -17.02
N THR A 102 20.90 -14.16 -17.04
CA THR A 102 20.88 -14.92 -18.30
C THR A 102 19.54 -14.83 -19.00
N VAL A 103 18.41 -14.93 -18.27
CA VAL A 103 17.06 -14.74 -18.84
C VAL A 103 16.90 -13.33 -19.42
N ILE A 104 17.41 -12.29 -18.75
CA ILE A 104 17.29 -10.90 -19.20
C ILE A 104 17.97 -10.67 -20.56
N ILE A 105 19.18 -11.23 -20.76
CA ILE A 105 19.96 -11.03 -21.99
C ILE A 105 19.63 -12.06 -23.09
N ASN A 106 18.83 -13.09 -22.79
CA ASN A 106 18.49 -14.13 -23.75
C ASN A 106 17.62 -13.57 -24.90
N SER A 107 17.99 -13.86 -26.15
CA SER A 107 17.25 -13.40 -27.33
C SER A 107 15.89 -14.08 -27.49
N LEU A 108 15.69 -15.26 -26.91
CA LEU A 108 14.43 -16.01 -26.90
C LEU A 108 13.44 -15.51 -25.82
N SER A 109 13.89 -14.69 -24.87
CA SER A 109 13.02 -14.14 -23.85
C SER A 109 12.19 -12.98 -24.41
N ASP A 110 10.87 -13.09 -24.28
CA ASP A 110 9.96 -12.00 -24.56
C ASP A 110 10.13 -10.85 -23.55
N LYS A 111 9.54 -9.70 -23.84
CA LYS A 111 9.66 -8.50 -23.00
C LYS A 111 9.06 -8.72 -21.61
N PRO A 112 7.87 -9.31 -21.43
CA PRO A 112 7.32 -9.63 -20.11
C PRO A 112 8.26 -10.49 -19.26
N LEU A 113 8.84 -11.55 -19.83
CA LEU A 113 9.74 -12.45 -19.11
C LEU A 113 11.04 -11.74 -18.69
N LYS A 114 11.60 -10.88 -19.54
CA LYS A 114 12.77 -10.06 -19.21
C LYS A 114 12.48 -9.14 -18.03
N ILE A 115 11.37 -8.41 -18.07
CA ILE A 115 10.96 -7.50 -16.98
C ILE A 115 10.68 -8.28 -15.70
N MET A 116 10.06 -9.46 -15.79
CA MET A 116 9.88 -10.33 -14.63
C MET A 116 11.21 -10.81 -14.05
N ALA A 117 12.17 -11.20 -14.89
CA ALA A 117 13.51 -11.57 -14.43
C ALA A 117 14.23 -10.38 -13.76
N GLU A 118 14.09 -9.16 -14.28
CA GLU A 118 14.60 -7.94 -13.64
C GLU A 118 13.95 -7.68 -12.27
N ALA A 119 12.63 -7.91 -12.15
CA ALA A 119 11.92 -7.77 -10.88
C ALA A 119 12.52 -8.71 -9.81
N TYR A 120 12.65 -10.00 -10.12
CA TYR A 120 13.19 -10.97 -9.16
C TYR A 120 14.68 -10.75 -8.89
N LEU A 121 15.45 -10.35 -9.90
CA LEU A 121 16.84 -9.94 -9.71
C LEU A 121 16.96 -8.79 -8.71
N ALA A 122 16.05 -7.82 -8.74
CA ALA A 122 16.03 -6.71 -7.79
C ALA A 122 15.82 -7.17 -6.33
N LEU A 123 15.04 -8.23 -6.09
CA LEU A 123 14.92 -8.82 -4.74
C LEU A 123 16.16 -9.64 -4.36
N SER A 124 16.64 -10.46 -5.29
CA SER A 124 17.72 -11.41 -5.06
C SER A 124 19.05 -10.71 -4.72
N GLN A 125 19.33 -9.57 -5.35
CA GLN A 125 20.48 -8.72 -5.04
C GLN A 125 20.55 -8.25 -3.58
N TYR A 126 19.39 -8.17 -2.91
CA TYR A 126 19.27 -7.76 -1.52
C TYR A 126 18.94 -8.94 -0.59
N ARG A 127 19.05 -10.18 -1.08
CA ARG A 127 18.69 -11.41 -0.35
C ARG A 127 17.29 -11.37 0.25
N HIS A 128 16.37 -10.66 -0.40
CA HIS A 128 15.01 -10.51 0.07
C HIS A 128 14.20 -11.75 -0.30
N ALA A 129 13.58 -12.40 0.68
CA ALA A 129 12.73 -13.57 0.44
C ALA A 129 11.52 -13.22 -0.44
N LEU A 130 10.99 -14.21 -1.14
CA LEU A 130 9.73 -14.07 -1.86
C LEU A 130 8.58 -14.12 -0.85
N GLU A 131 7.64 -13.17 -0.95
CA GLU A 131 6.36 -13.31 -0.28
C GLU A 131 5.65 -14.57 -0.79
N PRO A 132 4.92 -15.31 0.07
CA PRO A 132 4.19 -16.50 -0.34
C PRO A 132 3.31 -16.19 -1.56
N VAL A 133 3.54 -16.89 -2.66
CA VAL A 133 2.64 -16.84 -3.81
C VAL A 133 1.42 -17.66 -3.44
N GLU A 134 0.40 -17.03 -2.86
CA GLU A 134 -0.90 -17.68 -2.74
C GLU A 134 -1.38 -18.10 -4.13
N THR A 135 -1.92 -19.32 -4.24
CA THR A 135 -2.59 -19.79 -5.46
C THR A 135 -3.81 -18.89 -5.68
N LYS A 136 -3.65 -17.83 -6.48
CA LYS A 136 -4.65 -16.76 -6.52
C LYS A 136 -5.91 -17.27 -7.20
N LYS A 137 -6.96 -17.47 -6.40
CA LYS A 137 -8.34 -17.77 -6.82
C LYS A 137 -8.81 -16.93 -8.01
N TYR A 138 -8.26 -15.72 -8.16
CA TYR A 138 -8.68 -14.72 -9.15
C TYR A 138 -7.79 -14.62 -10.40
N LEU A 139 -6.83 -15.54 -10.63
CA LEU A 139 -5.90 -15.46 -11.79
C LEU A 139 -6.61 -15.27 -13.13
N LYS A 140 -7.65 -16.08 -13.41
CA LYS A 140 -8.40 -15.99 -14.67
C LYS A 140 -9.09 -14.63 -14.85
N TYR A 141 -9.68 -14.10 -13.78
CA TYR A 141 -10.33 -12.79 -13.79
C TYR A 141 -9.32 -11.64 -13.90
N SER A 142 -8.19 -11.75 -13.21
CA SER A 142 -7.09 -10.80 -13.32
C SER A 142 -6.50 -10.77 -14.72
N LYS A 143 -6.36 -11.93 -15.38
CA LYS A 143 -5.84 -12.04 -16.75
C LYS A 143 -6.77 -11.36 -17.75
N SER A 144 -8.09 -11.59 -17.66
CA SER A 144 -9.02 -10.93 -18.59
C SER A 144 -9.03 -9.41 -18.45
N LYS A 145 -8.73 -8.89 -17.25
CA LYS A 145 -8.55 -7.45 -17.02
C LYS A 145 -7.23 -6.91 -17.57
N ALA A 146 -6.15 -7.69 -17.55
CA ALA A 146 -4.90 -7.32 -18.22
C ALA A 146 -5.07 -7.26 -19.75
N ASP A 147 -5.84 -8.18 -20.34
CA ASP A 147 -6.15 -8.15 -21.76
C ASP A 147 -6.96 -6.88 -22.13
N GLN A 148 -7.92 -6.48 -21.28
CA GLN A 148 -8.64 -5.20 -21.44
C GLN A 148 -7.69 -4.00 -21.36
N TYR A 149 -6.75 -4.01 -20.41
CA TYR A 149 -5.76 -2.94 -20.25
C TYR A 149 -4.88 -2.78 -21.49
N LYS A 150 -4.37 -3.89 -22.04
CA LYS A 150 -3.54 -3.90 -23.24
C LYS A 150 -4.23 -3.29 -24.46
N ASN A 151 -5.54 -3.52 -24.59
CA ASN A 151 -6.34 -2.97 -25.68
C ASN A 151 -6.61 -1.46 -25.54
N ALA A 152 -6.53 -0.91 -24.32
CA ALA A 152 -6.76 0.50 -24.05
C ALA A 152 -5.55 1.40 -24.35
N GLY A 153 -4.35 0.82 -24.56
CA GLY A 153 -3.18 1.56 -25.03
C GLY A 153 -2.56 2.52 -24.02
N TYR A 154 -2.70 2.26 -22.71
CA TYR A 154 -2.07 3.09 -21.68
C TYR A 154 -0.54 3.11 -21.81
N VAL A 155 0.05 4.27 -21.54
CA VAL A 155 1.50 4.50 -21.53
C VAL A 155 1.94 4.77 -20.09
N PHE A 156 3.04 4.15 -19.67
CA PHE A 156 3.63 4.37 -18.33
C PHE A 156 4.67 5.47 -18.36
N LEU A 157 4.86 6.13 -17.23
CA LEU A 157 6.12 6.84 -16.98
C LEU A 157 7.29 5.85 -16.99
N ASP A 158 8.38 6.20 -17.68
CA ASP A 158 9.61 5.42 -17.72
C ASP A 158 10.18 5.24 -16.30
N THR A 159 10.30 6.33 -15.55
CA THR A 159 10.73 6.35 -14.14
C THR A 159 10.16 7.57 -13.43
N VAL A 160 9.66 7.38 -12.21
CA VAL A 160 9.23 8.46 -11.32
C VAL A 160 10.40 8.95 -10.48
N LYS A 161 10.75 10.23 -10.60
CA LYS A 161 11.74 10.91 -9.75
C LYS A 161 11.04 11.79 -8.73
N TYR A 162 10.58 11.19 -7.63
CA TYR A 162 9.82 11.91 -6.63
C TYR A 162 10.72 12.82 -5.77
N THR A 163 10.36 14.11 -5.68
CA THR A 163 10.94 15.10 -4.76
C THR A 163 9.84 16.04 -4.28
N THR A 164 10.04 16.67 -3.12
CA THR A 164 9.06 17.64 -2.57
C THR A 164 8.94 18.91 -3.41
N THR A 165 10.00 19.27 -4.15
CA THR A 165 10.10 20.49 -4.97
C THR A 165 9.93 20.28 -6.47
N GLY A 166 9.85 19.02 -6.92
CA GLY A 166 9.73 18.62 -8.33
C GLY A 166 8.31 18.33 -8.75
N ASP A 167 8.09 18.17 -10.05
CA ASP A 167 6.78 17.82 -10.63
C ASP A 167 6.21 16.56 -9.95
N TYR A 168 4.98 16.65 -9.44
CA TYR A 168 4.37 15.62 -8.61
C TYR A 168 3.98 14.43 -9.48
N ILE A 169 4.85 13.42 -9.56
CA ILE A 169 4.62 12.23 -10.39
C ILE A 169 4.26 12.63 -11.84
N ASN A 170 4.99 13.61 -12.39
CA ASN A 170 4.77 14.18 -13.73
C ASN A 170 3.35 14.75 -13.99
N ALA A 171 2.63 15.18 -12.95
CA ALA A 171 1.29 15.75 -13.06
C ALA A 171 1.19 16.89 -14.08
N GLY A 172 2.26 17.68 -14.26
CA GLY A 172 2.29 18.78 -15.22
C GLY A 172 2.12 18.35 -16.70
N GLU A 173 2.44 17.10 -17.03
CA GLU A 173 2.31 16.53 -18.39
C GLU A 173 1.10 15.61 -18.54
N GLU A 174 0.79 14.80 -17.53
CA GLU A 174 -0.21 13.74 -17.67
C GLU A 174 -1.65 14.21 -17.51
N THR A 175 -1.88 15.33 -16.81
CA THR A 175 -3.24 15.74 -16.44
C THR A 175 -3.69 16.98 -17.21
N CYS A 176 -4.83 16.86 -17.88
CA CYS A 176 -5.55 17.97 -18.49
C CYS A 176 -7.01 17.98 -18.00
N TYR A 177 -7.50 19.17 -17.67
CA TYR A 177 -8.89 19.37 -17.27
C TYR A 177 -9.60 20.11 -18.38
N HIS A 178 -10.74 19.57 -18.80
CA HIS A 178 -11.58 20.11 -19.86
C HIS A 178 -13.05 19.87 -19.51
N GLU A 179 -13.92 20.69 -20.09
CA GLU A 179 -15.38 20.51 -19.98
C GLU A 179 -15.80 19.14 -20.50
N SER A 180 -16.68 18.47 -19.76
CA SER A 180 -17.26 17.18 -20.14
C SER A 180 -18.60 16.95 -19.43
N SER A 181 -19.25 15.81 -19.66
CA SER A 181 -20.46 15.43 -18.92
C SER A 181 -20.23 15.28 -17.41
N SER A 182 -18.99 15.05 -16.99
CA SER A 182 -18.61 14.72 -15.60
C SER A 182 -17.71 15.77 -14.95
N VAL A 183 -17.19 16.74 -15.72
CA VAL A 183 -16.32 17.82 -15.25
C VAL A 183 -16.81 19.15 -15.80
N HIS A 184 -16.97 20.13 -14.92
CA HIS A 184 -17.26 21.53 -15.26
C HIS A 184 -16.11 22.41 -14.78
N LEU A 185 -15.67 23.38 -15.59
CA LEU A 185 -14.68 24.38 -15.18
C LEU A 185 -15.41 25.66 -14.80
N ASP A 186 -15.19 26.14 -13.57
CA ASP A 186 -15.76 27.41 -13.14
C ASP A 186 -15.17 28.61 -13.93
N LYS A 187 -15.68 29.82 -13.64
CA LYS A 187 -15.23 31.06 -14.30
C LYS A 187 -13.72 31.34 -14.17
N ASP A 188 -13.07 30.77 -13.15
CA ASP A 188 -11.64 30.94 -12.88
C ASP A 188 -10.82 29.72 -13.39
N GLY A 189 -11.49 28.74 -14.00
CA GLY A 189 -10.93 27.53 -14.60
C GLY A 189 -10.72 26.38 -13.61
N PHE A 190 -11.32 26.44 -12.42
CA PHE A 190 -11.21 25.37 -11.42
C PHE A 190 -12.19 24.22 -11.72
N PRO A 191 -11.72 22.96 -11.70
CA PRO A 191 -12.58 21.82 -12.00
C PRO A 191 -13.54 21.48 -10.87
N MET A 192 -14.80 21.27 -11.24
CA MET A 192 -15.87 20.72 -10.44
C MET A 192 -16.27 19.35 -11.01
N VAL A 193 -16.62 18.40 -10.16
CA VAL A 193 -16.96 17.02 -10.55
C VAL A 193 -18.45 16.79 -10.35
N LYS A 194 -19.10 16.15 -11.33
CA LYS A 194 -20.50 15.75 -11.24
C LYS A 194 -20.66 14.48 -10.42
N TYR A 195 -21.59 14.47 -9.48
CA TYR A 195 -21.97 13.29 -8.71
C TYR A 195 -23.40 12.89 -9.05
N ASP A 196 -23.55 11.94 -9.97
CA ASP A 196 -24.85 11.44 -10.44
C ASP A 196 -25.46 10.38 -9.51
N SER A 197 -26.66 9.93 -9.86
CA SER A 197 -27.39 8.89 -9.14
C SER A 197 -26.64 7.57 -9.03
N ASP A 198 -25.79 7.22 -10.00
CA ASP A 198 -25.03 5.97 -10.00
C ASP A 198 -23.95 6.00 -8.91
N SER A 199 -23.37 7.18 -8.68
CA SER A 199 -22.49 7.47 -7.55
C SER A 199 -23.24 7.80 -6.25
N GLY A 200 -24.57 7.72 -6.21
CA GLY A 200 -25.39 8.09 -5.05
C GLY A 200 -25.50 9.60 -4.79
N GLY A 201 -25.10 10.42 -5.76
CA GLY A 201 -25.23 11.87 -5.76
C GLY A 201 -26.58 12.36 -6.30
N ASP A 202 -26.70 13.68 -6.40
CA ASP A 202 -27.91 14.40 -6.79
C ASP A 202 -27.84 15.04 -8.18
N GLY A 203 -26.79 14.74 -8.94
CA GLY A 203 -26.57 15.19 -10.31
C GLY A 203 -25.89 16.55 -10.42
N TYR A 204 -25.53 17.20 -9.31
CA TYR A 204 -24.85 18.50 -9.33
C TYR A 204 -23.32 18.38 -9.38
N PHE A 205 -22.69 19.50 -9.73
CA PHE A 205 -21.25 19.66 -9.75
C PHE A 205 -20.75 20.20 -8.41
N TYR A 206 -19.70 19.59 -7.88
CA TYR A 206 -19.09 19.97 -6.61
C TYR A 206 -17.59 20.19 -6.74
N TYR A 207 -17.06 21.09 -5.94
CA TYR A 207 -15.62 21.13 -5.71
C TYR A 207 -15.22 19.92 -4.87
N ASN A 208 -14.56 18.95 -5.50
CA ASN A 208 -13.92 17.85 -4.80
C ASN A 208 -12.50 18.28 -4.37
N PRO A 209 -12.17 18.29 -3.06
CA PRO A 209 -10.83 18.63 -2.60
C PRO A 209 -9.70 17.82 -3.24
N VAL A 210 -9.93 16.54 -3.52
CA VAL A 210 -8.96 15.67 -4.23
C VAL A 210 -8.71 16.20 -5.64
N THR A 211 -9.78 16.52 -6.38
CA THR A 211 -9.68 17.06 -7.75
C THR A 211 -8.99 18.42 -7.78
N ILE A 212 -9.30 19.32 -6.83
CA ILE A 212 -8.64 20.62 -6.73
C ILE A 212 -7.17 20.47 -6.31
N ALA A 213 -6.84 19.49 -5.46
CA ALA A 213 -5.45 19.18 -5.11
C ALA A 213 -4.67 18.68 -6.33
N GLN A 214 -5.20 17.72 -7.08
CA GLN A 214 -4.59 17.21 -8.31
C GLN A 214 -4.45 18.30 -9.39
N PHE A 215 -5.45 19.17 -9.52
CA PHE A 215 -5.36 20.34 -10.39
C PHE A 215 -4.22 21.26 -9.95
N SER A 216 -4.09 21.50 -8.65
CA SER A 216 -3.01 22.34 -8.12
C SER A 216 -1.63 21.73 -8.30
N LEU A 217 -1.48 20.41 -8.15
CA LEU A 217 -0.25 19.67 -8.45
C LEU A 217 0.10 19.73 -9.95
N THR A 218 -0.91 19.68 -10.81
CA THR A 218 -0.76 19.90 -12.26
C THR A 218 -0.27 21.33 -12.56
N GLN A 219 -0.88 22.35 -11.94
CA GLN A 219 -0.43 23.74 -12.11
C GLN A 219 0.99 23.93 -11.57
N PHE A 220 1.37 23.26 -10.47
CA PHE A 220 2.73 23.27 -9.96
C PHE A 220 3.72 22.69 -10.97
N GLY A 221 3.44 21.51 -11.53
CA GLY A 221 4.28 20.89 -12.56
C GLY A 221 4.44 21.78 -13.79
N LYS A 222 3.34 22.37 -14.28
CA LYS A 222 3.36 23.34 -15.38
C LYS A 222 4.15 24.62 -15.03
N TYR A 223 4.05 25.10 -13.80
CA TYR A 223 4.83 26.25 -13.32
C TYR A 223 6.32 25.93 -13.32
N LYS A 224 6.72 24.74 -12.84
CA LYS A 224 8.12 24.27 -12.87
C LYS A 224 8.67 24.17 -14.28
N LYS A 225 7.82 23.88 -15.28
CA LYS A 225 8.16 23.83 -16.71
C LYS A 225 8.06 25.19 -17.41
N GLY A 226 7.63 26.25 -16.71
CA GLY A 226 7.46 27.59 -17.28
C GLY A 226 6.24 27.76 -18.19
N THR A 227 5.31 26.80 -18.22
CA THR A 227 4.12 26.84 -19.10
C THR A 227 2.90 27.50 -18.45
N VAL A 228 2.93 27.73 -17.13
CA VAL A 228 1.97 28.59 -16.42
C VAL A 228 2.70 29.50 -15.42
N THR A 229 2.05 30.61 -15.05
CA THR A 229 2.63 31.59 -14.12
C THR A 229 2.57 31.09 -12.67
N ARG A 230 3.46 31.63 -11.83
CA ARG A 230 3.42 31.42 -10.37
C ARG A 230 2.03 31.75 -9.79
N ASN A 231 1.41 32.85 -10.23
CA ASN A 231 0.10 33.28 -9.75
C ASN A 231 -0.99 32.26 -10.10
N LYS A 232 -0.92 31.61 -11.27
CA LYS A 232 -1.91 30.59 -11.65
C LYS A 232 -1.85 29.37 -10.73
N PHE A 233 -0.64 28.93 -10.36
CA PHE A 233 -0.46 27.90 -9.33
C PHE A 233 -0.97 28.38 -7.97
N ILE A 234 -0.54 29.54 -7.49
CA ILE A 234 -0.94 30.06 -6.17
C ILE A 234 -2.46 30.24 -6.06
N ASN A 235 -3.13 30.73 -7.11
CA ASN A 235 -4.59 30.86 -7.12
C ASN A 235 -5.30 29.49 -6.97
N SER A 236 -4.76 28.42 -7.55
CA SER A 236 -5.35 27.09 -7.36
C SER A 236 -5.14 26.55 -5.96
N VAL A 237 -4.01 26.88 -5.33
CA VAL A 237 -3.76 26.55 -3.93
C VAL A 237 -4.68 27.33 -3.00
N ASP A 238 -4.89 28.62 -3.25
CA ASP A 238 -5.82 29.43 -2.45
C ASP A 238 -7.26 28.91 -2.59
N LYS A 239 -7.65 28.42 -3.78
CA LYS A 239 -8.91 27.69 -3.94
C LYS A 239 -8.96 26.43 -3.08
N LEU A 240 -7.90 25.60 -3.07
CA LEU A 240 -7.84 24.41 -2.21
C LEU A 240 -7.93 24.79 -0.73
N LEU A 241 -7.19 25.81 -0.31
CA LEU A 241 -7.17 26.31 1.06
C LEU A 241 -8.56 26.76 1.52
N SER A 242 -9.36 27.38 0.63
CA SER A 242 -10.75 27.76 0.92
C SER A 242 -11.69 26.58 1.20
N LEU A 243 -11.29 25.35 0.85
CA LEU A 243 -12.06 24.13 1.12
C LEU A 243 -11.66 23.45 2.44
N GLN A 244 -10.56 23.89 3.07
CA GLN A 244 -10.16 23.39 4.39
C GLN A 244 -11.02 24.03 5.47
N ASP A 245 -11.65 23.23 6.32
CA ASP A 245 -12.41 23.74 7.46
C ASP A 245 -11.50 24.13 8.65
N SER A 246 -12.10 24.71 9.69
CA SER A 246 -11.38 25.15 10.89
C SER A 246 -10.75 24.00 11.70
N SER A 247 -11.21 22.76 11.51
CA SER A 247 -10.61 21.56 12.12
C SER A 247 -9.39 21.05 11.34
N GLY A 248 -9.12 21.60 10.15
CA GLY A 248 -8.07 21.14 9.25
C GLY A 248 -8.53 20.10 8.22
N ALA A 249 -9.81 19.72 8.23
CA ALA A 249 -10.35 18.71 7.34
C ALA A 249 -10.62 19.26 5.93
N MET A 250 -10.28 18.47 4.92
CA MET A 250 -10.70 18.64 3.54
C MET A 250 -11.99 17.84 3.33
N ARG A 251 -13.11 18.41 3.78
CA ARG A 251 -14.40 17.72 3.72
C ARG A 251 -14.91 17.57 2.29
N LEU A 252 -15.49 16.41 2.00
CA LEU A 252 -16.15 16.11 0.75
C LEU A 252 -17.65 16.41 0.91
N ASN A 253 -18.07 17.60 0.49
CA ASN A 253 -19.42 18.14 0.71
C ASN A 253 -20.43 17.70 -0.38
N PHE A 254 -20.44 16.42 -0.70
CA PHE A 254 -21.35 15.80 -1.66
C PHE A 254 -21.66 14.36 -1.23
N LYS A 255 -22.80 13.83 -1.68
CA LYS A 255 -23.13 12.41 -1.43
C LYS A 255 -22.31 11.50 -2.33
N PHE A 256 -21.86 10.38 -1.77
CA PHE A 256 -21.12 9.37 -2.53
C PHE A 256 -21.40 7.97 -2.00
N LYS A 257 -21.79 7.04 -2.88
CA LYS A 257 -22.05 5.65 -2.56
C LYS A 257 -20.86 4.79 -2.97
N HIS A 258 -19.96 4.53 -2.02
CA HIS A 258 -18.93 3.53 -2.22
C HIS A 258 -19.57 2.15 -2.43
N TYR A 259 -19.04 1.37 -3.38
CA TYR A 259 -19.68 0.14 -3.89
C TYR A 259 -19.90 -0.98 -2.85
N ILE A 260 -19.29 -0.86 -1.66
CA ILE A 260 -19.42 -1.84 -0.57
C ILE A 260 -20.31 -1.35 0.56
N ASN A 261 -20.61 -0.05 0.61
CA ASN A 261 -21.47 0.51 1.64
C ASN A 261 -22.94 0.29 1.26
N GLU A 262 -23.75 0.01 2.28
CA GLU A 262 -25.20 -0.10 2.12
C GLU A 262 -25.82 1.28 1.86
N HIS A 263 -25.29 2.32 2.52
CA HIS A 263 -25.74 3.69 2.43
C HIS A 263 -24.65 4.60 1.84
N ALA A 264 -25.08 5.67 1.15
CA ALA A 264 -24.17 6.70 0.67
C ALA A 264 -23.60 7.48 1.87
N TYR A 265 -22.38 7.99 1.70
CA TYR A 265 -21.85 9.03 2.56
C TYR A 265 -22.72 10.27 2.47
N GLU A 266 -23.01 10.86 3.62
CA GLU A 266 -23.62 12.18 3.68
C GLU A 266 -22.55 13.27 3.48
N PRO A 267 -22.92 14.45 2.95
CA PRO A 267 -21.99 15.56 2.75
C PRO A 267 -21.22 15.89 4.03
N GLY A 268 -19.91 16.14 3.90
CA GLY A 268 -19.02 16.41 5.02
C GLY A 268 -18.17 15.22 5.45
N TRP A 269 -18.26 14.09 4.73
CA TRP A 269 -17.40 12.93 4.90
C TRP A 269 -15.93 13.27 4.57
N VAL A 270 -15.02 12.41 5.02
CA VAL A 270 -13.58 12.67 4.98
C VAL A 270 -12.81 11.51 4.35
N SER A 271 -11.62 11.81 3.84
CA SER A 271 -10.76 10.88 3.13
C SER A 271 -9.29 11.16 3.44
N SER A 272 -8.51 10.12 3.73
CA SER A 272 -7.06 10.28 3.88
C SER A 272 -6.38 10.77 2.61
N LEU A 273 -6.87 10.35 1.44
CA LEU A 273 -6.38 10.81 0.13
C LEU A 273 -6.52 12.33 -0.01
N ALA A 274 -7.68 12.88 0.37
CA ALA A 274 -7.92 14.32 0.33
C ALA A 274 -6.94 15.09 1.25
N GLN A 275 -6.73 14.59 2.47
CA GLN A 275 -5.75 15.17 3.40
C GLN A 275 -4.32 15.09 2.84
N GLY A 276 -3.90 13.91 2.40
CA GLY A 276 -2.56 13.64 1.90
C GLY A 276 -2.19 14.51 0.70
N GLN A 277 -3.05 14.57 -0.31
CA GLN A 277 -2.78 15.41 -1.49
C GLN A 277 -2.85 16.90 -1.15
N ALA A 278 -3.72 17.33 -0.24
CA ALA A 278 -3.72 18.72 0.22
C ALA A 278 -2.41 19.10 0.92
N ILE A 279 -1.87 18.22 1.78
CA ILE A 279 -0.54 18.42 2.40
C ILE A 279 0.54 18.58 1.32
N SER A 280 0.58 17.70 0.32
CA SER A 280 1.53 17.79 -0.79
C SER A 280 1.44 19.12 -1.56
N VAL A 281 0.23 19.65 -1.75
CA VAL A 281 0.00 20.95 -2.40
C VAL A 281 0.49 22.10 -1.51
N PHE A 282 0.08 22.10 -0.24
CA PHE A 282 0.39 23.18 0.69
C PHE A 282 1.89 23.29 0.98
N VAL A 283 2.60 22.17 1.11
CA VAL A 283 4.07 22.17 1.25
C VAL A 283 4.74 22.81 0.03
N ARG A 284 4.32 22.46 -1.19
CA ARG A 284 4.85 23.07 -2.42
C ARG A 284 4.55 24.55 -2.51
N ALA A 285 3.35 24.96 -2.11
CA ALA A 285 2.95 26.36 -2.07
C ALA A 285 3.80 27.16 -1.07
N TYR A 286 4.04 26.61 0.12
CA TYR A 286 4.94 27.21 1.11
C TYR A 286 6.35 27.38 0.55
N GLN A 287 6.91 26.36 -0.11
CA GLN A 287 8.24 26.45 -0.72
C GLN A 287 8.33 27.49 -1.84
N VAL A 288 7.25 27.67 -2.63
CA VAL A 288 7.21 28.65 -3.73
C VAL A 288 6.91 30.07 -3.25
N ALA A 289 6.12 30.21 -2.19
CA ALA A 289 5.63 31.51 -1.75
C ALA A 289 6.27 32.09 -0.50
N GLY A 290 6.85 31.24 0.36
CA GLY A 290 7.31 31.63 1.69
C GLY A 290 6.19 32.03 2.65
N ASP A 291 4.92 31.94 2.23
CA ASP A 291 3.77 32.34 3.04
C ASP A 291 3.38 31.21 4.01
N LYS A 292 3.51 31.50 5.32
CA LYS A 292 3.24 30.55 6.40
C LYS A 292 1.82 30.03 6.41
N LYS A 293 0.84 30.73 5.82
CA LYS A 293 -0.56 30.26 5.78
C LYS A 293 -0.68 28.87 5.15
N TYR A 294 0.17 28.54 4.17
CA TYR A 294 0.19 27.23 3.54
C TYR A 294 0.80 26.16 4.44
N LEU A 295 1.91 26.47 5.13
CA LEU A 295 2.49 25.55 6.10
C LEU A 295 1.54 25.26 7.26
N ASP A 296 0.84 26.28 7.75
CA ASP A 296 -0.17 26.14 8.79
C ASP A 296 -1.35 25.25 8.32
N ALA A 297 -1.77 25.41 7.06
CA ALA A 297 -2.78 24.54 6.46
C ALA A 297 -2.32 23.08 6.33
N ALA A 298 -1.07 22.85 5.94
CA ALA A 298 -0.48 21.52 5.88
C ALA A 298 -0.42 20.87 7.28
N ASN A 299 -0.02 21.63 8.30
CA ASN A 299 0.03 21.17 9.69
C ASN A 299 -1.36 20.76 10.20
N ARG A 300 -2.39 21.60 9.97
CA ARG A 300 -3.78 21.28 10.35
C ARG A 300 -4.33 20.06 9.60
N ALA A 301 -4.02 19.94 8.30
CA ALA A 301 -4.44 18.78 7.51
C ALA A 301 -3.84 17.47 8.04
N TYR A 302 -2.55 17.50 8.42
CA TYR A 302 -1.86 16.36 9.02
C TYR A 302 -2.41 16.01 10.41
N GLU A 303 -2.67 17.01 11.24
CA GLU A 303 -3.27 16.82 12.56
C GLU A 303 -4.63 16.14 12.47
N PHE A 304 -5.54 16.66 11.63
CA PHE A 304 -6.86 16.07 11.39
C PHE A 304 -6.75 14.63 10.86
N MET A 305 -5.88 14.40 9.88
CA MET A 305 -5.69 13.08 9.27
C MET A 305 -5.31 12.02 10.31
N CYS A 306 -4.51 12.41 11.31
CA CYS A 306 -4.04 11.56 12.39
C CYS A 306 -5.09 11.23 13.47
N ILE A 307 -6.29 11.84 13.42
CA ILE A 307 -7.41 11.48 14.29
C ILE A 307 -7.91 10.07 13.92
N PRO A 308 -8.17 9.18 14.90
CA PRO A 308 -8.76 7.87 14.65
C PRO A 308 -10.10 7.91 13.90
N VAL A 309 -10.39 6.91 13.08
CA VAL A 309 -11.67 6.78 12.34
C VAL A 309 -12.88 6.79 13.29
N ASN A 310 -12.80 6.14 14.44
CA ASN A 310 -13.87 6.13 15.45
C ASN A 310 -14.04 7.46 16.20
N GLU A 311 -13.15 8.42 15.98
CA GLU A 311 -13.21 9.80 16.50
C GLU A 311 -13.51 10.82 15.38
N GLY A 312 -13.86 10.34 14.18
CA GLY A 312 -14.22 11.18 13.03
C GLY A 312 -13.06 11.55 12.10
N GLY A 313 -11.86 11.04 12.34
CA GLY A 313 -10.69 11.22 11.47
C GLY A 313 -10.51 10.10 10.45
N THR A 314 -9.27 9.88 10.01
CA THR A 314 -8.95 8.91 8.93
C THR A 314 -7.93 7.85 9.32
N LYS A 315 -7.32 7.95 10.51
CA LYS A 315 -6.30 7.02 10.99
C LYS A 315 -6.93 5.72 11.52
N ASP A 316 -6.35 4.61 11.12
CA ASP A 316 -6.83 3.27 11.44
C ASP A 316 -5.64 2.28 11.53
N THR A 317 -5.93 0.99 11.55
CA THR A 317 -4.93 -0.07 11.58
C THR A 317 -5.27 -1.22 10.64
N THR A 318 -4.29 -2.05 10.29
CA THR A 318 -4.48 -3.28 9.50
C THR A 318 -5.10 -4.43 10.30
N LYS A 319 -5.57 -4.21 11.53
CA LYS A 319 -5.97 -5.28 12.47
C LYS A 319 -7.03 -6.21 11.89
N GLU A 320 -7.98 -5.67 11.13
CA GLU A 320 -9.02 -6.49 10.48
C GLU A 320 -8.51 -7.17 9.21
N LEU A 321 -7.50 -6.59 8.53
CA LEU A 321 -6.93 -7.11 7.29
C LEU A 321 -6.00 -8.31 7.51
N ASP A 322 -5.14 -8.25 8.52
CA ASP A 322 -4.06 -9.22 8.72
C ASP A 322 -3.80 -9.61 10.18
N GLY A 323 -4.65 -9.15 11.12
CA GLY A 323 -4.49 -9.39 12.55
C GLY A 323 -3.44 -8.51 13.23
N ASN A 324 -2.63 -7.76 12.48
CA ASN A 324 -1.61 -6.87 13.02
C ASN A 324 -2.17 -5.46 13.18
N SER A 325 -1.74 -4.74 14.22
CA SER A 325 -2.18 -3.34 14.43
C SER A 325 -1.21 -2.33 13.81
N ASN A 326 -0.77 -2.54 12.56
CA ASN A 326 0.06 -1.56 11.87
C ASN A 326 -0.80 -0.38 11.39
N VAL A 327 -0.27 0.85 11.38
CA VAL A 327 -1.03 2.05 10.99
C VAL A 327 -1.49 1.99 9.53
N PHE A 328 -2.73 2.40 9.28
CA PHE A 328 -3.30 2.59 7.95
C PHE A 328 -4.14 3.88 7.93
N PHE A 329 -4.26 4.52 6.77
CA PHE A 329 -5.12 5.71 6.62
C PHE A 329 -6.20 5.44 5.57
N GLN A 330 -7.48 5.50 5.97
CA GLN A 330 -8.59 5.11 5.12
C GLN A 330 -8.94 6.19 4.10
N GLU A 331 -8.86 5.85 2.80
CA GLU A 331 -9.37 6.71 1.72
C GLU A 331 -10.89 6.86 1.83
N TYR A 332 -11.55 5.73 2.06
CA TYR A 332 -12.99 5.64 2.29
C TYR A 332 -13.21 4.97 3.64
N ILE A 333 -13.98 5.62 4.52
CA ILE A 333 -14.36 5.03 5.80
C ILE A 333 -15.54 4.07 5.53
N THR A 334 -15.26 2.79 5.38
CA THR A 334 -16.27 1.77 5.03
C THR A 334 -16.39 0.70 6.11
N ASN A 335 -17.51 -0.02 6.12
CA ASN A 335 -17.69 -1.22 6.93
C ASN A 335 -18.22 -2.38 6.06
N PRO A 336 -17.46 -3.47 5.84
CA PRO A 336 -16.08 -3.68 6.31
C PRO A 336 -15.08 -2.70 5.67
N LYS A 337 -13.90 -2.54 6.26
CA LYS A 337 -12.85 -1.64 5.78
C LYS A 337 -12.36 -2.05 4.39
N SER A 338 -12.27 -1.12 3.44
CA SER A 338 -11.84 -1.41 2.06
C SER A 338 -10.33 -1.59 1.94
N TYR A 339 -9.55 -0.79 2.68
CA TYR A 339 -8.09 -0.67 2.53
C TYR A 339 -7.71 -0.35 1.07
N THR A 340 -8.06 0.84 0.59
CA THR A 340 -7.75 1.28 -0.78
C THR A 340 -6.26 1.60 -0.95
N LEU A 341 -5.61 1.02 -1.97
CA LEU A 341 -4.15 1.06 -2.11
C LEU A 341 -3.64 2.46 -2.51
N ASN A 342 -4.18 3.02 -3.60
CA ASN A 342 -3.72 4.31 -4.12
C ASN A 342 -3.89 5.42 -3.07
N GLY A 343 -5.02 5.48 -2.37
CA GLY A 343 -5.26 6.49 -1.34
C GLY A 343 -4.27 6.40 -0.19
N PHE A 344 -3.93 5.18 0.24
CA PHE A 344 -2.90 4.99 1.26
C PHE A 344 -1.53 5.48 0.78
N ILE A 345 -1.11 5.16 -0.45
CA ILE A 345 0.20 5.61 -0.95
C ILE A 345 0.23 7.13 -1.16
N TYR A 346 -0.82 7.74 -1.73
CA TYR A 346 -0.89 9.20 -1.84
C TYR A 346 -0.86 9.88 -0.46
N THR A 347 -1.50 9.28 0.55
CA THR A 347 -1.42 9.74 1.93
C THR A 347 0.02 9.70 2.45
N ILE A 348 0.74 8.60 2.21
CA ILE A 348 2.16 8.45 2.57
C ILE A 348 3.01 9.55 1.92
N LEU A 349 2.75 9.89 0.65
CA LEU A 349 3.49 10.95 -0.04
C LEU A 349 3.26 12.33 0.58
N GLY A 350 2.03 12.64 1.00
CA GLY A 350 1.74 13.87 1.76
C GLY A 350 2.47 13.92 3.11
N ILE A 351 2.46 12.82 3.85
CA ILE A 351 3.20 12.68 5.12
C ILE A 351 4.71 12.85 4.88
N TYR A 352 5.24 12.25 3.82
CA TYR A 352 6.63 12.40 3.43
C TYR A 352 6.95 13.86 3.12
N ASP A 353 6.15 14.55 2.30
CA ASP A 353 6.38 15.96 1.96
C ASP A 353 6.45 16.85 3.20
N LEU A 354 5.53 16.67 4.16
CA LEU A 354 5.56 17.41 5.42
C LEU A 354 6.78 17.05 6.27
N SER A 355 7.18 15.77 6.28
CA SER A 355 8.38 15.33 7.01
C SER A 355 9.66 16.00 6.51
N GLN A 356 9.73 16.33 5.22
CA GLN A 356 10.87 17.01 4.60
C GLN A 356 10.78 18.55 4.72
N THR A 357 9.80 19.08 5.44
CA THR A 357 9.62 20.52 5.63
C THR A 357 10.08 20.90 7.03
N GLU A 358 11.34 21.34 7.19
CA GLU A 358 11.97 21.59 8.50
C GLU A 358 11.21 22.60 9.37
N ASP A 359 10.58 23.61 8.75
CA ASP A 359 9.80 24.63 9.44
C ASP A 359 8.46 24.10 10.01
N SER A 360 8.04 22.89 9.62
CA SER A 360 6.83 22.26 10.18
C SER A 360 7.08 21.82 11.62
N ILE A 361 6.17 22.21 12.51
CA ILE A 361 6.12 21.70 13.90
C ILE A 361 5.94 20.17 13.97
N TYR A 362 5.46 19.55 12.89
CA TYR A 362 5.26 18.10 12.78
C TYR A 362 6.34 17.37 12.00
N SER A 363 7.39 18.03 11.49
CA SER A 363 8.41 17.41 10.62
C SER A 363 8.92 16.07 11.17
N LYS A 364 9.36 16.02 12.44
CA LYS A 364 9.86 14.80 13.10
C LYS A 364 8.76 13.75 13.28
N GLY A 365 7.56 14.17 13.67
CA GLY A 365 6.42 13.26 13.86
C GLY A 365 5.94 12.65 12.54
N ALA A 366 5.88 13.45 11.48
CA ALA A 366 5.57 13.04 10.13
C ALA A 366 6.64 12.09 9.58
N ASN A 367 7.93 12.30 9.89
CA ASN A 367 8.99 11.37 9.51
C ASN A 367 8.79 9.99 10.14
N LYS A 368 8.45 9.94 11.43
CA LYS A 368 8.10 8.69 12.11
C LYS A 368 6.87 8.03 11.48
N MET A 369 5.81 8.82 11.23
CA MET A 369 4.58 8.32 10.62
C MET A 369 4.83 7.78 9.21
N PHE A 370 5.65 8.46 8.41
CA PHE A 370 6.09 7.98 7.09
C PHE A 370 6.77 6.62 7.22
N SER A 371 7.71 6.46 8.15
CA SER A 371 8.37 5.17 8.39
C SER A 371 7.38 4.08 8.81
N ASP A 372 6.43 4.40 9.70
CA ASP A 372 5.42 3.45 10.16
C ASP A 372 4.51 3.00 9.00
N CYS A 373 4.02 3.94 8.19
CA CYS A 373 3.19 3.63 7.02
C CYS A 373 3.96 2.90 5.92
N ASN A 374 5.22 3.26 5.66
CA ASN A 374 6.09 2.55 4.73
C ASN A 374 6.25 1.07 5.15
N ASN A 375 6.49 0.84 6.45
CA ASN A 375 6.56 -0.52 7.01
C ASN A 375 5.22 -1.26 6.88
N THR A 376 4.09 -0.59 7.09
CA THR A 376 2.77 -1.18 6.81
C THR A 376 2.66 -1.58 5.34
N LEU A 377 2.95 -0.66 4.42
CA LEU A 377 2.80 -0.89 2.98
C LEU A 377 3.63 -2.08 2.52
N LEU A 378 4.90 -2.18 2.93
CA LEU A 378 5.77 -3.31 2.62
C LEU A 378 5.19 -4.66 3.08
N LYS A 379 4.48 -4.69 4.22
CA LYS A 379 3.84 -5.90 4.75
C LYS A 379 2.55 -6.29 4.03
N ILE A 380 1.84 -5.35 3.40
CA ILE A 380 0.50 -5.62 2.84
C ILE A 380 0.45 -5.54 1.30
N ILE A 381 1.44 -4.94 0.65
CA ILE A 381 1.44 -4.68 -0.80
C ILE A 381 1.24 -5.96 -1.62
N TYR A 382 1.74 -7.11 -1.14
CA TYR A 382 1.60 -8.39 -1.82
C TYR A 382 0.14 -8.85 -1.97
N LYS A 383 -0.74 -8.40 -1.07
CA LYS A 383 -2.17 -8.71 -1.12
C LYS A 383 -2.80 -8.11 -2.37
N TYR A 384 -2.36 -6.93 -2.82
CA TYR A 384 -2.96 -6.25 -3.97
C TYR A 384 -2.51 -6.79 -5.32
N ASP A 385 -1.43 -7.57 -5.38
CA ASP A 385 -1.05 -8.26 -6.60
C ASP A 385 -2.06 -9.41 -6.86
N LEU A 386 -2.69 -9.48 -8.04
CA LEU A 386 -3.61 -10.56 -8.42
C LEU A 386 -3.03 -11.50 -9.49
N GLY A 387 -1.73 -11.36 -9.80
CA GLY A 387 -0.97 -12.20 -10.73
C GLY A 387 -0.95 -11.70 -12.18
N HIS A 388 -1.90 -10.85 -12.57
CA HIS A 388 -1.91 -10.16 -13.87
C HIS A 388 -2.37 -8.69 -13.80
N MET A 389 -2.95 -8.26 -12.70
CA MET A 389 -3.41 -6.90 -12.44
C MET A 389 -3.31 -6.64 -10.94
N THR A 390 -3.50 -5.40 -10.53
CA THR A 390 -3.63 -5.01 -9.13
C THR A 390 -5.10 -4.92 -8.72
N ALA A 391 -5.42 -5.35 -7.50
CA ALA A 391 -6.65 -4.96 -6.83
C ALA A 391 -6.59 -3.46 -6.47
N TYR A 392 -7.71 -2.76 -6.63
CA TYR A 392 -7.89 -1.37 -6.19
C TYR A 392 -7.84 -1.25 -4.67
N ASP A 393 -8.50 -2.19 -4.00
CA ASP A 393 -8.59 -2.28 -2.55
C ASP A 393 -8.58 -3.74 -2.08
N ALA A 394 -8.50 -3.96 -0.77
CA ALA A 394 -8.49 -5.28 -0.16
C ALA A 394 -9.89 -5.82 0.22
N THR A 395 -10.99 -5.22 -0.26
CA THR A 395 -12.37 -5.62 0.11
C THR A 395 -12.61 -7.12 -0.13
N TYR A 396 -12.02 -7.70 -1.17
CA TYR A 396 -12.18 -9.12 -1.49
C TYR A 396 -11.62 -10.08 -0.43
N LEU A 397 -10.74 -9.59 0.46
CA LEU A 397 -10.27 -10.30 1.66
C LEU A 397 -11.20 -10.08 2.86
N MET A 398 -11.94 -8.97 2.86
CA MET A 398 -12.75 -8.52 3.99
C MET A 398 -14.20 -9.01 3.93
N LYS A 399 -14.71 -9.27 2.72
CA LYS A 399 -16.10 -9.69 2.49
C LYS A 399 -16.15 -11.06 1.80
N LYS A 400 -16.88 -12.01 2.40
CA LYS A 400 -17.06 -13.35 1.84
C LYS A 400 -17.68 -13.26 0.45
N ASN A 401 -17.17 -14.07 -0.49
CA ASN A 401 -17.61 -14.13 -1.89
C ASN A 401 -17.46 -12.83 -2.70
N GLN A 402 -16.77 -11.82 -2.15
CA GLN A 402 -16.45 -10.61 -2.90
C GLN A 402 -15.34 -10.90 -3.92
N TYR A 403 -15.54 -10.43 -5.15
CA TYR A 403 -14.49 -10.41 -6.16
C TYR A 403 -13.63 -9.15 -5.98
N PRO A 404 -12.32 -9.23 -6.28
CA PRO A 404 -11.45 -8.06 -6.25
C PRO A 404 -11.97 -7.00 -7.21
N ASN A 405 -11.99 -5.75 -6.75
CA ASN A 405 -12.21 -4.61 -7.61
C ASN A 405 -10.94 -4.38 -8.43
N ILE A 406 -10.99 -4.66 -9.73
CA ILE A 406 -9.87 -4.43 -10.67
C ILE A 406 -10.28 -3.33 -11.64
N ASN A 407 -9.89 -2.11 -11.32
CA ASN A 407 -10.02 -0.99 -12.22
C ASN A 407 -8.76 -0.89 -13.09
N VAL A 408 -8.93 -0.94 -14.41
CA VAL A 408 -7.83 -0.97 -15.38
C VAL A 408 -7.02 0.34 -15.34
N GLU A 409 -7.67 1.50 -15.20
CA GLU A 409 -6.98 2.80 -15.16
C GLU A 409 -6.03 2.91 -13.96
N TYR A 410 -6.49 2.46 -12.79
CA TYR A 410 -5.70 2.52 -11.54
C TYR A 410 -4.47 1.61 -11.54
N HIS A 411 -4.37 0.63 -12.45
CA HIS A 411 -3.16 -0.19 -12.53
C HIS A 411 -1.92 0.63 -12.90
N LYS A 412 -2.07 1.60 -13.82
CA LYS A 412 -1.02 2.58 -14.13
C LYS A 412 -0.65 3.37 -12.87
N THR A 413 -1.66 3.91 -12.20
CA THR A 413 -1.49 4.69 -10.96
C THR A 413 -0.72 3.90 -9.89
N HIS A 414 -1.04 2.63 -9.68
CA HIS A 414 -0.32 1.79 -8.73
C HIS A 414 1.14 1.60 -9.11
N ILE A 415 1.44 1.33 -10.39
CA ILE A 415 2.80 1.18 -10.91
C ILE A 415 3.63 2.44 -10.63
N GLU A 416 3.07 3.61 -10.89
CA GLU A 416 3.75 4.90 -10.70
C GLU A 416 3.91 5.27 -9.22
N LEU A 417 2.90 4.95 -8.40
CA LEU A 417 2.96 5.17 -6.95
C LEU A 417 4.03 4.30 -6.28
N VAL A 418 4.17 3.02 -6.67
CA VAL A 418 5.26 2.19 -6.13
C VAL A 418 6.62 2.63 -6.65
N ASP A 419 6.71 3.20 -7.86
CA ASP A 419 7.96 3.78 -8.35
C ASP A 419 8.33 5.06 -7.59
N ALA A 420 7.35 5.89 -7.24
CA ALA A 420 7.55 7.03 -6.35
C ALA A 420 8.10 6.58 -4.99
N MET A 421 7.52 5.53 -4.40
CA MET A 421 8.01 4.94 -3.15
C MET A 421 9.43 4.36 -3.29
N TYR A 422 9.74 3.73 -4.42
CA TYR A 422 11.11 3.28 -4.71
C TYR A 422 12.08 4.46 -4.84
N SER A 423 11.68 5.55 -5.50
CA SER A 423 12.49 6.75 -5.65
C SER A 423 12.90 7.33 -4.29
N ILE A 424 11.99 7.34 -3.32
CA ILE A 424 12.21 7.87 -1.97
C ILE A 424 13.03 6.91 -1.11
N THR A 425 12.63 5.64 -1.05
CA THR A 425 13.14 4.69 -0.03
C THR A 425 14.29 3.83 -0.51
N LYS A 426 14.46 3.70 -1.83
CA LYS A 426 15.35 2.73 -2.49
C LYS A 426 15.10 1.27 -2.07
N ASN A 427 13.96 0.96 -1.46
CA ASN A 427 13.65 -0.40 -1.02
C ASN A 427 13.36 -1.31 -2.24
N PRO A 428 14.06 -2.45 -2.38
CA PRO A 428 13.95 -3.33 -3.55
C PRO A 428 12.55 -3.92 -3.74
N VAL A 429 11.72 -4.02 -2.69
CA VAL A 429 10.34 -4.52 -2.78
C VAL A 429 9.50 -3.63 -3.70
N TYR A 430 9.66 -2.31 -3.64
CA TYR A 430 8.94 -1.41 -4.53
C TYR A 430 9.40 -1.52 -5.98
N LYS A 431 10.71 -1.65 -6.22
CA LYS A 431 11.24 -1.91 -7.58
C LYS A 431 10.71 -3.23 -8.13
N TYR A 432 10.66 -4.26 -7.29
CA TYR A 432 10.08 -5.55 -7.65
C TYR A 432 8.61 -5.41 -8.06
N TYR A 433 7.76 -4.76 -7.26
CA TYR A 433 6.35 -4.59 -7.62
C TYR A 433 6.15 -3.69 -8.83
N ASN A 434 6.95 -2.64 -9.01
CA ASN A 434 6.92 -1.81 -10.22
C ASN A 434 7.15 -2.65 -11.48
N LEU A 435 8.27 -3.38 -11.53
CA LEU A 435 8.64 -4.20 -12.69
C LEU A 435 7.65 -5.36 -12.88
N ARG A 436 7.28 -6.05 -11.81
CA ARG A 436 6.34 -7.17 -11.85
C ARG A 436 4.98 -6.73 -12.38
N TRP A 437 4.43 -5.61 -11.92
CA TRP A 437 3.15 -5.11 -12.42
C TRP A 437 3.25 -4.60 -13.86
N LYS A 438 4.33 -3.89 -14.22
CA LYS A 438 4.61 -3.51 -15.63
C LYS A 438 4.63 -4.73 -16.55
N SER A 439 5.24 -5.83 -16.12
CA SER A 439 5.36 -7.05 -16.93
C SER A 439 4.02 -7.68 -17.32
N TYR A 440 2.96 -7.42 -16.54
CA TYR A 440 1.66 -8.02 -16.79
C TYR A 440 0.95 -7.45 -18.01
N VAL A 441 1.27 -6.20 -18.34
CA VAL A 441 0.52 -5.37 -19.28
C VAL A 441 1.37 -4.85 -20.44
N LEU A 442 2.70 -4.95 -20.34
CA LEU A 442 3.58 -4.74 -21.49
C LEU A 442 3.57 -5.96 -22.42
N ASN A 443 3.72 -5.71 -23.72
CA ASN A 443 3.87 -6.73 -24.76
C ASN A 443 5.32 -6.89 -25.16
#